data_AF-A0A7C1WK01-F1
#
_entry.id   AF-A0A7C1WK01-F1
#
_cell.length_a   1.000
_cell.length_b   1.000
_cell.length_c   1.000
_cell.angle_alpha   90.00
_cell.angle_beta   90.00
_cell.angle_gamma   90.00
#
_symmetry.space_group_name_H-M   'P 1'
#
loop_
_entity.id
_entity.type
_entity.pdbx_description
1 polymer ?
#
loop_
_entity_poly.entity_id
_entity_poly.type
_entity_poly.pdbx_seq_one_letter_code
_entity_poly.pdbx_strand_id
1 'polypeptide(L)'
;MDGSEAHDELIPAARGDGTPGMALLRAFEGEDPLVILDRIVARDPLDLGRRCSAWLREHALLLDPSRLFGESLIEVAAEASLGDLPADGRAWLEQRLQRAATRLLRRDAEAERNGTPPGEDNPHAFLVEYFGVTPGTELLASVRFNALPQSVRTTYFDVVVEDHPPRVLAGRTGRRPEEIVEDAWEGMMALGIVQEVDKEFVVAELLGGNDSKGDRR
;
A
#
# COMPACT_ATOMS: atom_id res chain seq x y z
N MET A 1 32.97 -36.25 3.94
CA MET A 1 32.32 -35.48 2.86
C MET A 1 31.11 -36.29 2.48
N ASP A 2 29.99 -36.01 3.13
CA ASP A 2 28.76 -36.77 2.96
C ASP A 2 27.74 -35.87 2.26
N GLY A 3 27.23 -36.34 1.14
CA GLY A 3 26.43 -35.58 0.18
C GLY A 3 25.03 -35.34 0.71
N SER A 4 24.71 -34.08 0.99
CA SER A 4 23.33 -33.63 1.19
C SER A 4 22.68 -33.49 -0.19
N GLU A 5 22.04 -34.57 -0.65
CA GLU A 5 21.06 -34.52 -1.73
C GLU A 5 19.81 -33.80 -1.20
N ALA A 6 19.74 -32.50 -1.45
CA ALA A 6 18.51 -31.74 -1.26
C ALA A 6 17.50 -32.20 -2.33
N HIS A 7 16.49 -32.94 -1.87
CA HIS A 7 15.30 -33.27 -2.63
C HIS A 7 14.55 -31.99 -3.01
N ASP A 8 14.79 -31.50 -4.23
CA ASP A 8 13.95 -30.51 -4.90
C ASP A 8 12.72 -31.25 -5.45
N GLU A 9 11.84 -31.70 -4.54
CA GLU A 9 10.53 -32.23 -4.92
C GLU A 9 9.65 -31.07 -5.38
N LEU A 10 9.52 -30.98 -6.71
CA LEU A 10 8.58 -30.13 -7.42
C LEU A 10 7.15 -30.40 -6.91
N ILE A 11 6.65 -29.52 -6.05
CA ILE A 11 5.26 -29.52 -5.61
C ILE A 11 4.37 -29.33 -6.86
N PRO A 12 3.42 -30.25 -7.13
CA PRO A 12 2.57 -30.17 -8.31
C PRO A 12 1.69 -28.92 -8.25
N ALA A 13 1.64 -28.18 -9.36
CA ALA A 13 0.75 -27.03 -9.51
C ALA A 13 -0.72 -27.47 -9.33
N ALA A 14 -1.26 -27.23 -8.14
CA ALA A 14 -2.65 -27.52 -7.82
C ALA A 14 -3.57 -26.69 -8.72
N ARG A 15 -4.25 -27.37 -9.65
CA ARG A 15 -5.37 -26.81 -10.42
C ARG A 15 -6.61 -26.84 -9.53
N GLY A 16 -6.78 -25.77 -8.76
CA GLY A 16 -7.97 -25.51 -7.98
C GLY A 16 -8.06 -24.02 -7.72
N ASP A 17 -9.28 -23.56 -7.60
CA ASP A 17 -9.73 -22.19 -7.35
C ASP A 17 -9.27 -21.68 -5.96
N GLY A 18 -8.57 -22.53 -5.20
CA GLY A 18 -7.77 -22.17 -4.05
C GLY A 18 -6.41 -21.64 -4.49
N THR A 19 -6.04 -20.45 -3.99
CA THR A 19 -4.71 -19.88 -4.21
C THR A 19 -3.64 -20.94 -3.89
N PRO A 20 -2.78 -21.38 -4.84
CA PRO A 20 -1.82 -22.49 -4.63
C PRO A 20 -0.99 -22.37 -3.35
N GLY A 21 -0.68 -21.14 -2.92
CA GLY A 21 0.02 -20.88 -1.66
C GLY A 21 -0.73 -21.32 -0.39
N MET A 22 -2.06 -21.46 -0.42
CA MET A 22 -2.81 -21.95 0.76
C MET A 22 -2.60 -23.43 1.03
N ALA A 23 -2.50 -24.26 -0.01
CA ALA A 23 -2.20 -25.68 0.16
C ALA A 23 -0.82 -25.85 0.81
N LEU A 24 0.13 -24.99 0.43
CA LEU A 24 1.45 -24.94 1.04
C LEU A 24 1.38 -24.47 2.50
N LEU A 25 0.63 -23.42 2.82
CA LEU A 25 0.44 -22.98 4.20
C LEU A 25 -0.18 -24.06 5.08
N ARG A 26 -1.16 -24.82 4.57
CA ARG A 26 -1.75 -25.95 5.28
C ARG A 26 -0.75 -27.05 5.59
N ALA A 27 0.23 -27.26 4.70
CA ALA A 27 1.30 -28.22 4.93
C ALA A 27 2.22 -27.82 6.10
N PHE A 28 2.15 -26.56 6.55
CA PHE A 28 2.94 -26.02 7.66
C PHE A 28 2.13 -25.79 8.93
N GLU A 29 0.88 -26.26 8.99
CA GLU A 29 0.04 -26.13 10.17
C GLU A 29 0.70 -26.77 11.40
N GLY A 30 0.78 -25.99 12.48
CA GLY A 30 1.44 -26.41 13.72
C GLY A 30 2.96 -26.37 13.70
N GLU A 31 3.60 -25.93 12.61
CA GLU A 31 5.03 -25.62 12.60
C GLU A 31 5.34 -24.33 13.38
N ASP A 32 6.61 -24.16 13.76
CA ASP A 32 7.09 -22.95 14.41
C ASP A 32 6.94 -21.73 13.47
N PRO A 33 6.43 -20.58 13.94
CA PRO A 33 6.22 -19.39 13.12
C PRO A 33 7.47 -18.91 12.36
N LEU A 34 8.67 -19.07 12.93
CA LEU A 34 9.91 -18.66 12.28
C LEU A 34 10.26 -19.59 11.10
N VAL A 35 9.95 -20.88 11.22
CA VAL A 35 10.10 -21.84 10.12
C VAL A 35 9.12 -21.53 8.99
N ILE A 36 7.86 -21.22 9.34
CA ILE A 36 6.85 -20.80 8.36
C ILE A 36 7.30 -19.53 7.65
N LEU A 37 7.77 -18.53 8.40
CA LEU A 37 8.25 -17.26 7.88
C LEU A 37 9.39 -17.45 6.88
N ASP A 38 10.43 -18.22 7.23
CA ASP A 38 11.58 -18.50 6.37
C ASP A 38 11.16 -19.10 5.02
N ARG A 39 10.21 -20.05 5.06
CA ARG A 39 9.66 -20.68 3.85
C ARG A 39 8.87 -19.71 2.97
N ILE A 40 8.06 -18.83 3.58
CA ILE A 40 7.30 -17.84 2.81
C ILE A 40 8.24 -16.81 2.18
N VAL A 41 9.24 -16.31 2.93
CA VAL A 41 10.21 -15.32 2.43
C VAL A 41 11.02 -15.87 1.25
N ALA A 42 11.40 -17.15 1.30
CA ALA A 42 12.25 -17.75 0.27
C ALA A 42 11.62 -17.79 -1.12
N ARG A 43 10.29 -17.92 -1.23
CA ARG A 43 9.61 -18.17 -2.52
C ARG A 43 8.35 -17.33 -2.77
N ASP A 44 7.93 -16.51 -1.80
CA ASP A 44 6.65 -15.80 -1.76
C ASP A 44 5.48 -16.59 -2.40
N PRO A 45 5.19 -17.80 -1.90
CA PRO A 45 4.19 -18.71 -2.50
C PRO A 45 2.77 -18.15 -2.48
N LEU A 46 2.53 -17.10 -1.71
CA LEU A 46 1.25 -16.42 -1.55
C LEU A 46 1.13 -15.16 -2.41
N ASP A 47 2.23 -14.78 -3.10
CA ASP A 47 2.33 -13.55 -3.88
C ASP A 47 2.01 -12.31 -3.02
N LEU A 48 2.44 -12.33 -1.75
CA LEU A 48 2.20 -11.28 -0.78
C LEU A 48 2.80 -9.96 -1.24
N GLY A 49 3.96 -9.95 -1.90
CA GLY A 49 4.57 -8.73 -2.42
C GLY A 49 3.65 -8.01 -3.41
N ARG A 50 3.15 -8.74 -4.44
CA ARG A 50 2.21 -8.18 -5.42
C ARG A 50 0.89 -7.77 -4.76
N ARG A 51 0.38 -8.59 -3.83
CA ARG A 51 -0.87 -8.30 -3.10
C ARG A 51 -0.75 -7.05 -2.24
N CYS A 52 0.36 -6.84 -1.53
CA CYS A 52 0.59 -5.65 -0.73
C CYS A 52 0.56 -4.39 -1.61
N SER A 53 1.28 -4.39 -2.73
CA SER A 53 1.29 -3.26 -3.66
C SER A 53 -0.09 -2.99 -4.27
N ALA A 54 -0.82 -4.04 -4.67
CA ALA A 54 -2.18 -3.91 -5.19
C ALA A 54 -3.13 -3.35 -4.13
N TRP A 55 -3.03 -3.84 -2.89
CA TRP A 55 -3.87 -3.42 -1.78
C TRP A 55 -3.62 -1.96 -1.39
N LEU A 56 -2.36 -1.52 -1.34
CA LEU A 56 -1.99 -0.12 -1.09
C LEU A 56 -2.55 0.82 -2.15
N ARG A 57 -2.48 0.41 -3.44
CA ARG A 57 -3.08 1.18 -4.55
C ARG A 57 -4.60 1.24 -4.44
N GLU A 58 -5.26 0.11 -4.18
CA GLU A 58 -6.73 0.03 -4.02
C GLU A 58 -7.25 0.92 -2.90
N HIS A 59 -6.51 1.01 -1.78
CA HIS A 59 -6.90 1.79 -0.61
C HIS A 59 -6.32 3.21 -0.61
N ALA A 60 -5.54 3.55 -1.64
CA ALA A 60 -4.83 4.82 -1.81
C ALA A 60 -4.08 5.21 -0.53
N LEU A 61 -3.21 4.33 -0.04
CA LEU A 61 -2.42 4.55 1.17
C LEU A 61 -0.96 4.86 0.83
N LEU A 62 -0.41 5.84 1.54
CA LEU A 62 1.01 6.20 1.47
C LEU A 62 1.77 5.46 2.55
N LEU A 63 2.08 4.20 2.27
CA LEU A 63 2.92 3.31 3.07
C LEU A 63 3.96 2.66 2.17
N ASP A 64 5.15 2.37 2.71
CA ASP A 64 6.15 1.56 2.04
C ASP A 64 5.64 0.12 1.84
N PRO A 65 5.56 -0.38 0.59
CA PRO A 65 5.15 -1.76 0.31
C PRO A 65 5.98 -2.81 1.06
N SER A 66 7.27 -2.56 1.29
CA SER A 66 8.19 -3.47 1.98
C SER A 66 7.82 -3.62 3.46
N ARG A 67 7.38 -2.52 4.09
CA ARG A 67 6.87 -2.54 5.48
C ARG A 67 5.58 -3.33 5.59
N LEU A 68 4.65 -3.11 4.66
CA LEU A 68 3.40 -3.87 4.65
C LEU A 68 3.65 -5.36 4.39
N PHE A 69 4.57 -5.69 3.49
CA PHE A 69 4.99 -7.07 3.24
C PHE A 69 5.55 -7.72 4.51
N GLY A 70 6.51 -7.07 5.19
CA GLY A 70 7.09 -7.56 6.44
C GLY A 70 6.04 -7.82 7.55
N GLU A 71 5.14 -6.87 7.78
CA GLU A 71 4.06 -7.06 8.77
C GLU A 71 3.05 -8.13 8.34
N SER A 72 2.74 -8.23 7.05
CA SER A 72 1.84 -9.25 6.53
C SER A 72 2.42 -10.65 6.68
N LEU A 73 3.73 -10.80 6.49
CA LEU A 73 4.43 -12.06 6.73
C LEU A 73 4.32 -12.51 8.19
N ILE A 74 4.50 -11.59 9.14
CA ILE A 74 4.36 -11.87 10.58
C ILE A 74 2.93 -12.31 10.90
N GLU A 75 1.93 -11.60 10.38
CA GLU A 75 0.51 -11.95 10.56
C GLU A 75 0.17 -13.33 9.99
N VAL A 76 0.65 -13.63 8.78
CA VAL A 76 0.40 -14.91 8.11
C VAL A 76 1.08 -16.06 8.85
N ALA A 77 2.35 -15.91 9.22
CA ALA A 77 3.11 -16.96 9.90
C ALA A 77 2.55 -17.25 11.31
N ALA A 78 2.21 -16.20 12.07
CA ALA A 78 1.63 -16.35 13.40
C ALA A 78 0.31 -17.12 13.36
N GLU A 79 -0.59 -16.78 12.42
CA GLU A 79 -1.91 -17.43 12.33
C GLU A 79 -1.81 -18.84 11.72
N ALA A 80 -0.94 -19.05 10.73
CA ALA A 80 -0.70 -20.38 10.16
C ALA A 80 -0.18 -21.36 11.22
N SER A 81 0.65 -20.90 12.17
CA SER A 81 1.15 -21.74 13.27
C SER A 81 0.05 -22.26 14.20
N LEU A 82 -1.13 -21.60 14.25
CA LEU A 82 -2.26 -22.03 15.08
C LEU A 82 -3.04 -23.22 14.49
N GLY A 83 -2.86 -23.54 13.21
CA GLY A 83 -3.47 -24.73 12.59
C GLY A 83 -4.96 -24.62 12.24
N ASP A 84 -5.53 -23.42 12.15
CA ASP A 84 -6.95 -23.19 11.80
C ASP A 84 -7.08 -22.29 10.56
N LEU A 85 -6.49 -22.73 9.44
CA LEU A 85 -6.54 -21.98 8.19
C LEU A 85 -7.89 -22.19 7.48
N PRO A 86 -8.57 -21.10 7.06
CA PRO A 86 -9.87 -21.23 6.43
C PRO A 86 -9.81 -21.87 5.04
N ALA A 87 -10.99 -22.30 4.56
CA ALA A 87 -11.15 -22.85 3.21
C ALA A 87 -10.82 -21.82 2.13
N ASP A 88 -11.34 -20.59 2.27
CA ASP A 88 -11.08 -19.47 1.37
C ASP A 88 -9.84 -18.67 1.81
N GLY A 89 -8.73 -18.95 1.15
CA GLY A 89 -7.49 -18.23 1.41
C GLY A 89 -7.48 -16.78 0.94
N ARG A 90 -8.32 -16.40 -0.02
CA ARG A 90 -8.28 -15.03 -0.56
C ARG A 90 -8.80 -14.05 0.48
N ALA A 91 -10.02 -14.26 0.96
CA ALA A 91 -10.62 -13.40 1.98
C ALA A 91 -9.78 -13.40 3.27
N TRP A 92 -9.19 -14.54 3.62
CA TRP A 92 -8.31 -14.64 4.77
C TRP A 92 -7.03 -13.81 4.62
N LEU A 93 -6.34 -13.91 3.48
CA LEU A 93 -5.16 -13.11 3.18
C LEU A 93 -5.51 -11.61 3.19
N GLU A 94 -6.60 -11.21 2.54
CA GLU A 94 -7.06 -9.82 2.53
C GLU A 94 -7.27 -9.28 3.96
N GLN A 95 -7.85 -10.07 4.87
CA GLN A 95 -7.96 -9.70 6.29
C GLN A 95 -6.59 -9.57 6.98
N ARG A 96 -5.61 -10.40 6.65
CA ARG A 96 -4.24 -10.28 7.20
C ARG A 96 -3.56 -9.01 6.74
N LEU A 97 -3.65 -8.70 5.44
CA LEU A 97 -3.12 -7.44 4.88
C LEU A 97 -3.76 -6.23 5.55
N GLN A 98 -5.09 -6.24 5.73
CA GLN A 98 -5.81 -5.17 6.42
C GLN A 98 -5.34 -4.99 7.87
N ARG A 99 -5.13 -6.08 8.62
CA ARG A 99 -4.62 -6.03 10.00
C ARG A 99 -3.20 -5.48 10.05
N ALA A 100 -2.32 -5.95 9.17
CA ALA A 100 -0.94 -5.47 9.04
C ALA A 100 -0.90 -3.97 8.73
N ALA A 101 -1.67 -3.51 7.74
CA ALA A 101 -1.78 -2.10 7.39
C ALA A 101 -2.31 -1.25 8.55
N THR A 102 -3.37 -1.71 9.23
CA THR A 102 -3.94 -1.01 10.39
C THR A 102 -2.91 -0.85 11.51
N ARG A 103 -2.11 -1.90 11.77
CA ARG A 103 -1.04 -1.85 12.77
C ARG A 103 0.05 -0.86 12.39
N LEU A 104 0.47 -0.83 11.12
CA LEU A 104 1.45 0.15 10.63
C LEU A 104 0.94 1.58 10.78
N LEU A 105 -0.27 1.86 10.31
CA LEU A 105 -0.89 3.19 10.42
C LEU A 105 -0.97 3.65 11.89
N ARG A 106 -1.34 2.74 12.80
CA ARG A 106 -1.38 3.05 14.23
C ARG A 106 0.01 3.36 14.79
N ARG A 107 1.02 2.58 14.43
CA ARG A 107 2.41 2.81 14.85
C ARG A 107 2.95 4.13 14.32
N ASP A 108 2.66 4.48 13.07
CA ASP A 108 3.07 5.75 12.47
C ASP A 108 2.39 6.93 13.19
N ALA A 109 1.09 6.83 13.49
CA ALA A 109 0.37 7.84 14.27
C ALA A 109 0.84 7.92 15.75
N GLU A 110 1.31 6.84 16.34
CA GLU A 110 1.95 6.84 17.66
C GLU A 110 3.34 7.48 17.62
N ALA A 111 4.14 7.17 16.60
CA ALA A 111 5.46 7.75 16.40
C ALA A 111 5.40 9.26 16.17
N GLU A 112 4.44 9.73 15.36
CA GLU A 112 4.21 11.16 15.13
C GLU A 112 3.84 11.88 16.42
N ARG A 113 2.86 11.36 17.19
CA ARG A 113 2.46 11.95 18.47
C ARG A 113 3.58 12.00 19.50
N ASN A 114 4.49 11.05 19.47
CA ASN A 114 5.65 11.00 20.36
C ASN A 114 6.81 11.87 19.88
N GLY A 115 6.72 12.49 18.70
CA GLY A 115 7.80 13.26 18.09
C GLY A 115 9.04 12.42 17.80
N THR A 116 8.87 11.13 17.49
CA THR A 116 9.99 10.22 17.20
C THR A 116 10.74 10.75 15.97
N PRO A 117 12.03 11.09 16.11
CA PRO A 117 12.81 11.54 14.96
C PRO A 117 12.97 10.41 13.95
N PRO A 118 13.05 10.70 12.64
CA PRO A 118 13.35 9.68 11.64
C PRO A 118 14.72 9.06 11.93
N GLY A 119 14.79 7.72 11.95
CA GLY A 119 16.06 6.99 12.01
C GLY A 119 16.82 7.05 10.68
N GLU A 120 17.99 6.42 10.63
CA GLU A 120 18.79 6.30 9.38
C GLU A 120 17.98 5.62 8.26
N ASP A 121 17.18 4.62 8.60
CA ASP A 121 16.22 3.98 7.70
C ASP A 121 14.84 4.65 7.82
N ASN A 122 14.68 5.86 7.26
CA ASN A 122 13.39 6.54 7.23
C ASN A 122 12.46 5.90 6.18
N PRO A 123 11.42 5.17 6.58
CA PRO A 123 10.56 4.47 5.63
C PRO A 123 9.62 5.40 4.85
N HIS A 124 9.59 6.69 5.19
CA HIS A 124 8.77 7.70 4.53
C HIS A 124 9.59 8.57 3.57
N ALA A 125 10.90 8.31 3.39
CA ALA A 125 11.78 9.12 2.54
C ALA A 125 11.29 9.22 1.07
N PHE A 126 10.58 8.19 0.58
CA PHE A 126 9.98 8.19 -0.76
C PHE A 126 9.00 9.35 -0.97
N LEU A 127 8.42 9.91 0.10
CA LEU A 127 7.52 11.06 0.01
C LEU A 127 8.23 12.35 -0.44
N VAL A 128 9.51 12.50 -0.10
CA VAL A 128 10.32 13.63 -0.59
C VAL A 128 10.57 13.47 -2.09
N GLU A 129 10.99 12.26 -2.51
CA GLU A 129 11.37 11.98 -3.89
C GLU A 129 10.19 12.08 -4.86
N TYR A 130 9.05 11.46 -4.51
CA TYR A 130 7.93 11.33 -5.45
C TYR A 130 6.83 12.37 -5.28
N PHE A 131 6.69 12.95 -4.08
CA PHE A 131 5.60 13.87 -3.78
C PHE A 131 6.08 15.28 -3.40
N GLY A 132 7.40 15.51 -3.33
CA GLY A 132 7.94 16.82 -2.97
C GLY A 132 7.62 17.24 -1.53
N VAL A 133 7.37 16.27 -0.64
CA VAL A 133 7.18 16.56 0.78
C VAL A 133 8.45 17.17 1.36
N THR A 134 8.29 18.15 2.25
CA THR A 134 9.44 18.82 2.88
C THR A 134 10.23 17.82 3.74
N PRO A 135 11.57 17.73 3.57
CA PRO A 135 12.40 16.84 4.38
C PRO A 135 12.19 17.05 5.88
N GLY A 136 12.09 15.95 6.62
CA GLY A 136 11.82 15.94 8.07
C GLY A 136 10.35 16.04 8.45
N THR A 137 9.43 16.16 7.48
CA THR A 137 7.96 16.17 7.72
C THR A 137 7.25 14.95 7.15
N GLU A 138 7.98 13.96 6.65
CA GLU A 138 7.46 12.84 5.87
C GLU A 138 6.49 11.97 6.68
N LEU A 139 6.83 11.66 7.93
CA LEU A 139 5.96 10.91 8.83
C LEU A 139 4.64 11.66 9.08
N LEU A 140 4.72 12.97 9.36
CA LEU A 140 3.55 13.82 9.58
C LEU A 140 2.66 13.86 8.32
N ALA A 141 3.25 14.05 7.15
CA ALA A 141 2.57 14.05 5.87
C ALA A 141 1.86 12.70 5.60
N SER A 142 2.55 11.58 5.83
CA SER A 142 1.98 10.23 5.71
C SER A 142 0.79 10.02 6.65
N VAL A 143 0.94 10.37 7.94
CA VAL A 143 -0.12 10.23 8.95
C VAL A 143 -1.34 11.08 8.60
N ARG A 144 -1.14 12.35 8.23
CA ARG A 144 -2.23 13.25 7.84
C ARG A 144 -2.96 12.77 6.60
N PHE A 145 -2.22 12.40 5.56
CA PHE A 145 -2.80 11.91 4.32
C PHE A 145 -3.60 10.62 4.54
N ASN A 146 -3.02 9.64 5.24
CA ASN A 146 -3.68 8.36 5.48
C ASN A 146 -4.90 8.49 6.42
N ALA A 147 -5.03 9.58 7.18
CA ALA A 147 -6.20 9.88 8.00
C ALA A 147 -7.38 10.49 7.21
N LEU A 148 -7.16 10.97 5.98
CA LEU A 148 -8.23 11.48 5.11
C LEU A 148 -9.26 10.39 4.79
N PRO A 149 -10.52 10.72 4.43
CA PRO A 149 -11.47 9.74 3.91
C PRO A 149 -10.91 9.01 2.69
N GLN A 150 -11.23 7.71 2.54
CA GLN A 150 -10.74 6.91 1.40
C GLN A 150 -11.12 7.52 0.05
N SER A 151 -12.33 8.10 -0.07
CA SER A 151 -12.77 8.79 -1.30
C SER A 151 -11.84 9.94 -1.70
N VAL A 152 -11.35 10.71 -0.71
CA VAL A 152 -10.43 11.83 -0.93
C VAL A 152 -9.07 11.30 -1.38
N ARG A 153 -8.54 10.28 -0.70
CA ARG A 153 -7.25 9.67 -1.05
C ARG A 153 -7.27 9.05 -2.45
N THR A 154 -8.31 8.29 -2.78
CA THR A 154 -8.47 7.71 -4.12
C THR A 154 -8.56 8.80 -5.19
N THR A 155 -9.32 9.87 -4.93
CA THR A 155 -9.42 11.00 -5.85
C THR A 155 -8.06 11.69 -6.04
N TYR A 156 -7.30 11.89 -4.96
CA TYR A 156 -5.93 12.42 -5.05
C TYR A 156 -5.03 11.52 -5.91
N PHE A 157 -5.04 10.20 -5.71
CA PHE A 157 -4.25 9.28 -6.53
C PHE A 157 -4.65 9.35 -8.00
N ASP A 158 -5.94 9.31 -8.30
CA ASP A 158 -6.43 9.39 -9.68
C ASP A 158 -6.00 10.68 -10.37
N VAL A 159 -6.13 11.83 -9.70
CA VAL A 159 -5.82 13.14 -10.29
C VAL A 159 -4.33 13.41 -10.35
N VAL A 160 -3.60 13.21 -9.25
CA VAL A 160 -2.22 13.68 -9.08
C VAL A 160 -1.20 12.61 -9.47
N VAL A 161 -1.46 11.34 -9.16
CA VAL A 161 -0.52 10.24 -9.41
C VAL A 161 -0.75 9.61 -10.78
N GLU A 162 -2.00 9.36 -11.15
CA GLU A 162 -2.38 8.71 -12.42
C GLU A 162 -2.71 9.73 -13.54
N ASP A 163 -2.60 11.03 -13.26
CA ASP A 163 -2.85 12.15 -14.20
C ASP A 163 -4.22 12.07 -14.90
N HIS A 164 -5.24 11.56 -14.22
CA HIS A 164 -6.61 11.54 -14.75
C HIS A 164 -7.25 12.93 -14.62
N PRO A 165 -7.67 13.56 -15.74
CA PRO A 165 -8.27 14.89 -15.67
C PRO A 165 -9.58 14.88 -14.86
N PRO A 166 -9.84 15.88 -14.00
CA PRO A 166 -11.05 15.93 -13.18
C PRO A 166 -12.36 15.78 -13.96
N ARG A 167 -12.42 16.32 -15.19
CA ARG A 167 -13.58 16.18 -16.07
C ARG A 167 -13.85 14.73 -16.52
N VAL A 168 -12.78 13.94 -16.72
CA VAL A 168 -12.90 12.52 -17.09
C VAL A 168 -13.40 11.73 -15.89
N LEU A 169 -12.85 11.99 -14.70
CA LEU A 169 -13.29 11.36 -13.46
C LEU A 169 -14.73 11.73 -13.09
N ALA A 170 -15.15 12.98 -13.34
CA ALA A 170 -16.54 13.42 -13.17
C ALA A 170 -17.51 12.57 -14.01
N GLY A 171 -17.18 12.31 -15.28
CA GLY A 171 -17.98 11.44 -16.15
C GLY A 171 -18.06 9.98 -15.66
N ARG A 172 -17.00 9.45 -15.02
CA ARG A 172 -16.97 8.07 -14.48
C ARG A 172 -17.71 7.92 -13.16
N THR A 173 -17.63 8.92 -12.30
CA THR A 173 -18.12 8.86 -10.91
C THR A 173 -19.48 9.53 -10.72
N GLY A 174 -19.91 10.36 -11.66
CA GLY A 174 -21.12 11.18 -11.53
C GLY A 174 -20.96 12.39 -10.61
N ARG A 175 -19.75 12.64 -10.08
CA ARG A 175 -19.41 13.80 -9.25
C ARG A 175 -19.15 15.04 -10.10
N ARG A 176 -19.22 16.22 -9.50
CA ARG A 176 -18.85 17.47 -10.18
C ARG A 176 -17.32 17.61 -10.25
N PRO A 177 -16.74 18.16 -11.34
CA PRO A 177 -15.29 18.38 -11.44
C PRO A 177 -14.71 19.19 -10.28
N GLU A 178 -15.45 20.16 -9.76
CA GLU A 178 -15.03 21.00 -8.64
C GLU A 178 -14.86 20.18 -7.36
N GLU A 179 -15.74 19.20 -7.10
CA GLU A 179 -15.64 18.31 -5.92
C GLU A 179 -14.41 17.40 -6.02
N ILE A 180 -14.06 16.97 -7.23
CA ILE A 180 -12.88 16.14 -7.50
C ILE A 180 -11.60 16.94 -7.26
N VAL A 181 -11.59 18.20 -7.69
CA VAL A 181 -10.48 19.12 -7.45
C VAL A 181 -10.34 19.47 -5.97
N GLU A 182 -11.46 19.67 -5.26
CA GLU A 182 -11.44 19.91 -3.82
C GLU A 182 -10.85 18.74 -3.04
N ASP A 183 -11.24 17.51 -3.36
CA ASP A 183 -10.65 16.30 -2.75
C ASP A 183 -9.15 16.18 -3.07
N ALA A 184 -8.75 16.39 -4.33
CA ALA A 184 -7.34 16.35 -4.70
C ALA A 184 -6.53 17.44 -3.97
N TRP A 185 -7.09 18.64 -3.83
CA TRP A 185 -6.50 19.72 -3.05
C TRP A 185 -6.34 19.37 -1.58
N GLU A 186 -7.35 18.75 -0.96
CA GLU A 186 -7.26 18.28 0.43
C GLU A 186 -6.12 17.25 0.60
N GLY A 187 -5.95 16.34 -0.36
CA GLY A 187 -4.81 15.42 -0.41
C GLY A 187 -3.45 16.13 -0.45
N MET A 188 -3.30 17.12 -1.35
CA MET A 188 -2.06 17.91 -1.45
C MET A 188 -1.76 18.71 -0.17
N MET A 189 -2.80 19.26 0.46
CA MET A 189 -2.68 19.98 1.74
C MET A 189 -2.25 19.06 2.88
N ALA A 190 -2.78 17.84 2.95
CA ALA A 190 -2.38 16.87 3.96
C ALA A 190 -0.91 16.48 3.84
N LEU A 191 -0.36 16.46 2.62
CA LEU A 191 1.05 16.23 2.35
C LEU A 191 1.94 17.46 2.60
N GLY A 192 1.36 18.64 2.82
CA GLY A 192 2.10 19.87 3.06
C GLY A 192 2.81 20.42 1.82
N ILE A 193 2.39 20.01 0.62
CA ILE A 193 3.01 20.42 -0.66
C ILE A 193 2.68 21.89 -1.00
N VAL A 194 1.55 22.41 -0.51
CA VAL A 194 0.92 23.62 -1.06
C VAL A 194 0.95 24.83 -0.13
N GLN A 195 1.95 24.93 0.75
CA GLN A 195 1.98 26.00 1.76
C GLN A 195 2.06 27.42 1.19
N GLU A 196 2.48 27.59 -0.07
CA GLU A 196 2.68 28.90 -0.71
C GLU A 196 1.91 29.11 -2.02
N VAL A 197 1.11 28.14 -2.48
CA VAL A 197 0.39 28.25 -3.77
C VAL A 197 -1.08 28.61 -3.52
N ASP A 198 -1.58 29.58 -4.29
CA ASP A 198 -2.98 29.96 -4.26
C ASP A 198 -3.88 28.79 -4.71
N LYS A 199 -4.90 28.46 -3.90
CA LYS A 199 -5.89 27.43 -4.24
C LYS A 199 -6.55 27.74 -5.58
N GLU A 200 -6.85 29.01 -5.86
CA GLU A 200 -7.50 29.43 -7.11
C GLU A 200 -6.63 29.10 -8.32
N PHE A 201 -5.31 29.25 -8.19
CA PHE A 201 -4.36 28.89 -9.25
C PHE A 201 -4.37 27.39 -9.55
N VAL A 202 -4.26 26.55 -8.51
CA VAL A 202 -4.24 25.08 -8.68
C VAL A 202 -5.58 24.55 -9.19
N VAL A 203 -6.68 25.11 -8.70
CA VAL A 203 -8.02 24.79 -9.23
C VAL A 203 -8.12 25.15 -10.71
N ALA A 204 -7.66 26.34 -11.10
CA ALA A 204 -7.67 26.76 -12.49
C ALA A 204 -6.78 25.86 -13.38
N GLU A 205 -5.61 25.45 -12.88
CA GLU A 205 -4.71 24.54 -13.59
C GLU A 205 -5.33 23.16 -13.78
N LEU A 206 -5.91 22.56 -12.73
CA LEU A 206 -6.56 21.26 -12.79
C LEU A 206 -7.84 21.25 -13.62
N LEU A 207 -8.59 22.36 -13.65
CA LEU A 207 -9.83 22.47 -14.44
C LEU A 207 -9.59 22.91 -15.89
N GLY A 208 -8.48 23.61 -16.16
CA GLY A 208 -8.14 24.24 -17.44
C GLY A 208 -7.05 23.53 -18.25
N GLY A 209 -6.24 22.67 -17.63
CA GLY A 209 -5.11 22.00 -18.26
C GLY A 209 -5.48 20.74 -19.04
N ASN A 210 -5.66 20.85 -20.36
CA ASN A 210 -5.13 19.86 -21.32
C ASN A 210 -5.21 20.24 -22.82
N ASP A 211 -5.68 21.44 -23.19
CA ASP A 211 -5.69 21.84 -24.61
C ASP A 211 -4.29 22.22 -25.16
N SER A 212 -3.25 22.29 -24.32
CA SER A 212 -1.92 22.80 -24.69
C SER A 212 -0.77 21.78 -24.62
N LYS A 213 -1.00 20.50 -24.27
CA LYS A 213 0.04 19.43 -24.29
C LYS A 213 0.12 18.65 -25.61
N GLY A 214 -0.54 19.11 -26.67
CA GLY A 214 -0.53 18.47 -27.99
C GLY A 214 0.75 18.62 -28.83
N ASP A 215 1.82 19.25 -28.33
CA ASP A 215 2.96 19.60 -29.20
C ASP A 215 4.36 19.50 -28.51
N ARG A 216 4.66 18.35 -27.91
CA ARG A 216 6.05 17.95 -27.66
C ARG A 216 6.29 16.55 -28.23
N ARG A 217 6.81 16.53 -29.45
CA ARG A 217 7.47 15.39 -30.10
C ARG A 217 8.89 15.22 -29.60
#